data_AF-A0A3D3DGA6-F1
#
_entry.id   AF-A0A3D3DGA6-F1
#
_cell.length_a   1.000
_cell.length_b   1.000
_cell.length_c   1.000
_cell.angle_alpha   90.00
_cell.angle_beta   90.00
_cell.angle_gamma   90.00
#
_symmetry.space_group_name_H-M   'P 1'
#
loop_
_entity.id
_entity.type
_entity.pdbx_description
1 polymer ?
#
loop_
_entity_poly.entity_id
_entity_poly.type
_entity_poly.pdbx_seq_one_letter_code
_entity_poly.pdbx_strand_id
1 'polypeptide(L)'
;MANDNKSGDPGKNLNKGKEFKVPPRTMMVWIAILGGVTLLMLFKDRMETPGELLSQYKFQQLAQSNQIVRATINYSPQSPDLREITGKYWRLEGEHKVEVPFRVKARLTPRLEEMLLGMPQFEPREPSTMLYSFMLSILPFLVIAALIYFFFIRQIKMAGKGALSFGKSKARLLAKERNKTTFKDVAGVEEAIQEVSELVEFLKDPKKFQRLRGRIPKGVLMIGPPGTGKTLLAKAIAGEADAAFFSISGSDFVEMFVGVGASRV
;
A
#
# COMPACT_ATOMS: atom_id res chain seq x y z
N MET A 1 36.45 34.34 -39.23
CA MET A 1 35.32 33.39 -39.09
C MET A 1 34.89 33.42 -37.64
N ALA A 2 33.59 33.55 -37.43
CA ALA A 2 32.92 33.91 -36.18
C ALA A 2 32.85 32.75 -35.16
N ASN A 3 32.73 33.14 -33.87
CA ASN A 3 31.96 32.52 -32.76
C ASN A 3 32.19 31.02 -32.43
N ASP A 4 32.16 30.55 -31.19
CA ASP A 4 31.38 30.95 -30.03
C ASP A 4 32.12 30.53 -28.75
N ASN A 5 32.33 31.48 -27.85
CA ASN A 5 32.77 31.23 -26.49
C ASN A 5 31.53 31.40 -25.59
N LYS A 6 30.94 30.29 -25.12
CA LYS A 6 29.84 30.33 -24.15
C LYS A 6 30.25 29.69 -22.84
N SER A 7 30.39 30.58 -21.86
CA SER A 7 30.33 30.35 -20.43
C SER A 7 29.15 29.45 -20.03
N GLY A 8 29.45 28.34 -19.37
CA GLY A 8 28.46 27.53 -18.65
C GLY A 8 28.43 27.93 -17.18
N ASP A 9 27.47 28.78 -16.83
CA ASP A 9 27.10 29.12 -15.44
C ASP A 9 26.48 27.92 -14.71
N PRO A 10 26.93 27.56 -13.48
CA PRO A 10 26.35 26.46 -12.71
C PRO A 10 25.10 26.95 -11.95
N GLY A 11 23.96 27.01 -12.62
CA GLY A 11 22.75 27.58 -12.02
C GLY A 11 21.45 27.05 -12.60
N LYS A 12 21.08 25.80 -12.31
CA LYS A 12 19.69 25.32 -12.14
C LYS A 12 19.65 23.79 -12.01
N ASN A 13 19.49 23.31 -10.79
CA ASN A 13 18.69 22.11 -10.57
C ASN A 13 17.65 22.46 -9.52
N LEU A 14 16.46 22.79 -10.02
CA LEU A 14 15.28 23.02 -9.22
C LEU A 14 14.97 21.76 -8.41
N ASN A 15 14.62 21.99 -7.14
CA ASN A 15 13.83 21.10 -6.31
C ASN A 15 12.72 20.42 -7.13
N LYS A 16 12.95 19.18 -7.58
CA LYS A 16 11.87 18.24 -7.84
C LYS A 16 11.58 17.54 -6.53
N GLY A 17 10.45 17.91 -5.92
CA GLY A 17 9.88 17.17 -4.81
C GLY A 17 9.92 15.68 -5.14
N LYS A 18 10.46 14.88 -4.22
CA LYS A 18 10.51 13.43 -4.36
C LYS A 18 9.07 12.95 -4.48
N GLU A 19 8.64 12.67 -5.71
CA GLU A 19 7.36 12.04 -5.98
C GLU A 19 7.24 10.81 -5.09
N PHE A 20 6.16 10.76 -4.33
CA PHE A 20 5.80 9.61 -3.51
C PHE A 20 5.49 8.44 -4.46
N LYS A 21 6.54 7.72 -4.88
CA LYS A 21 6.43 6.51 -5.69
C LYS A 21 5.85 5.42 -4.81
N VAL A 22 4.52 5.37 -4.73
CA VAL A 22 3.80 4.19 -4.26
C VAL A 22 4.26 3.01 -5.12
N PRO A 23 4.74 1.90 -4.53
CA PRO A 23 5.27 0.80 -5.30
C PRO A 23 4.24 0.33 -6.35
N PRO A 24 4.65 -0.02 -7.58
CA PRO A 24 3.72 -0.33 -8.67
C PRO A 24 2.78 -1.51 -8.33
N ARG A 25 3.23 -2.42 -7.45
CA ARG A 25 2.43 -3.55 -6.96
C ARG A 25 1.29 -3.13 -6.04
N THR A 26 1.46 -2.08 -5.24
CA THR A 26 0.39 -1.53 -4.39
C THR A 26 -0.65 -0.80 -5.21
N MET A 27 -0.25 -0.14 -6.30
CA MET A 27 -1.17 0.58 -7.18
C MET A 27 -2.10 -0.37 -7.94
N MET A 28 -1.60 -1.53 -8.38
CA MET A 28 -2.43 -2.57 -9.00
C MET A 28 -3.54 -3.09 -8.08
N VAL A 29 -3.26 -3.19 -6.78
CA VAL A 29 -4.26 -3.67 -5.79
C VAL A 29 -5.36 -2.64 -5.58
N TRP A 30 -5.01 -1.35 -5.47
CA TRP A 30 -6.00 -0.28 -5.39
C TRP A 30 -6.83 -0.14 -6.65
N ILE A 31 -6.22 -0.30 -7.83
CA ILE A 31 -6.94 -0.33 -9.11
C ILE A 31 -7.87 -1.54 -9.20
N ALA A 32 -7.46 -2.72 -8.74
CA ALA A 32 -8.30 -3.91 -8.71
C ALA A 32 -9.48 -3.77 -7.74
N ILE A 33 -9.28 -3.15 -6.57
CA ILE A 33 -10.34 -2.87 -5.60
C ILE A 33 -11.33 -1.85 -6.17
N LEU A 34 -10.84 -0.71 -6.68
CA LEU A 34 -11.70 0.33 -7.27
C LEU A 34 -12.43 -0.18 -8.51
N GLY A 35 -11.76 -0.96 -9.35
CA GLY A 35 -12.34 -1.65 -10.51
C GLY A 35 -13.39 -2.68 -10.11
N GLY A 36 -13.14 -3.47 -9.05
CA GLY A 36 -14.10 -4.43 -8.52
C GLY A 36 -15.34 -3.78 -7.93
N VAL A 37 -15.19 -2.68 -7.19
CA VAL A 37 -16.31 -1.91 -6.63
C VAL A 37 -17.14 -1.26 -7.73
N THR A 38 -16.51 -0.63 -8.72
CA THR A 38 -17.21 -0.04 -9.86
C THR A 38 -17.89 -1.10 -10.71
N LEU A 39 -17.27 -2.27 -10.91
CA LEU A 39 -17.91 -3.40 -11.61
C LEU A 39 -19.12 -3.94 -10.84
N LEU A 40 -19.03 -4.05 -9.51
CA LEU A 40 -20.15 -4.45 -8.66
C LEU A 40 -21.30 -3.43 -8.71
N MET A 41 -20.99 -2.13 -8.70
CA MET A 41 -22.00 -1.07 -8.86
C MET A 41 -22.68 -1.14 -10.24
N LEU A 42 -21.91 -1.35 -11.32
CA LEU A 42 -22.45 -1.53 -12.66
C LEU A 42 -23.33 -2.78 -12.80
N PHE A 43 -23.04 -3.84 -12.04
CA PHE A 43 -23.83 -5.06 -12.05
C PHE A 43 -25.14 -4.92 -11.24
N LYS A 44 -25.12 -4.13 -10.16
CA LYS A 44 -26.32 -3.84 -9.37
C LYS A 44 -27.36 -3.07 -10.19
N ASP A 45 -26.95 -2.05 -10.93
CA ASP A 45 -27.88 -1.24 -11.73
C ASP A 45 -28.52 -2.03 -12.90
N ARG A 46 -27.87 -3.09 -13.38
CA ARG A 46 -28.42 -3.99 -14.40
C ARG A 46 -29.50 -4.94 -13.87
N MET A 47 -29.61 -5.11 -12.55
CA MET A 47 -30.60 -6.01 -11.93
C MET A 47 -31.95 -5.34 -11.65
N GLU A 48 -32.06 -4.00 -11.74
CA GLU A 48 -33.35 -3.34 -11.67
C GLU A 48 -34.08 -3.49 -13.02
N THR A 49 -35.14 -4.30 -13.05
CA THR A 49 -35.89 -4.59 -14.28
C THR A 49 -36.40 -3.29 -14.93
N PRO A 50 -35.94 -2.92 -16.13
CA PRO A 50 -36.46 -1.77 -16.85
C PRO A 50 -37.88 -2.11 -17.31
N GLY A 51 -38.88 -1.54 -16.63
CA GLY A 51 -40.28 -1.66 -17.00
C GLY A 51 -40.80 -0.33 -17.55
N GLU A 52 -41.70 -0.37 -18.53
CA GLU A 52 -42.38 0.83 -19.01
C GLU A 52 -43.19 1.44 -17.86
N LEU A 53 -43.05 2.75 -17.67
CA LEU A 53 -43.80 3.49 -16.66
C LEU A 53 -45.24 3.67 -17.16
N LEU A 54 -46.17 2.88 -16.63
CA LEU A 54 -47.59 2.97 -17.00
C LEU A 54 -48.31 3.99 -16.11
N SER A 55 -49.23 4.75 -16.71
CA SER A 55 -50.20 5.54 -15.96
C SER A 55 -51.20 4.62 -15.25
N GLN A 56 -51.67 5.02 -14.06
CA GLN A 56 -52.67 4.29 -13.28
C GLN A 56 -53.91 3.95 -14.11
N TYR A 57 -54.36 4.86 -14.97
CA TYR A 57 -55.52 4.64 -15.84
C TYR A 57 -55.27 3.52 -16.86
N LYS A 58 -54.12 3.54 -17.55
CA LYS A 58 -53.72 2.50 -18.52
C LYS A 58 -53.56 1.15 -17.82
N PHE A 59 -53.04 1.12 -16.60
CA PHE A 59 -52.96 -0.10 -15.79
C PHE A 59 -54.35 -0.66 -15.43
N GLN A 60 -55.29 0.19 -15.01
CA GLN A 60 -56.66 -0.26 -14.70
C GLN A 60 -57.36 -0.88 -15.92
N GLN A 61 -57.16 -0.32 -17.11
CA GLN A 61 -57.66 -0.90 -18.35
C GLN A 61 -57.04 -2.29 -18.64
N LEU A 62 -55.73 -2.43 -18.46
CA LEU A 62 -55.03 -3.70 -18.67
C LEU A 62 -55.45 -4.78 -17.64
N ALA A 63 -55.73 -4.37 -16.40
CA ALA A 63 -56.26 -5.25 -15.37
C ALA A 63 -57.70 -5.70 -15.68
N GLN A 64 -58.57 -4.79 -16.12
CA GLN A 64 -59.96 -5.11 -16.50
C GLN A 64 -60.06 -5.99 -17.75
N SER A 65 -59.12 -5.83 -18.69
CA SER A 65 -59.05 -6.64 -19.92
C SER A 65 -58.32 -7.97 -19.76
N ASN A 66 -57.88 -8.32 -18.53
CA ASN A 66 -57.16 -9.55 -18.20
C ASN A 66 -55.90 -9.79 -19.07
N GLN A 67 -55.22 -8.70 -19.46
CA GLN A 67 -54.00 -8.75 -20.29
C GLN A 67 -52.71 -8.85 -19.45
N ILE A 68 -52.83 -8.82 -18.13
CA ILE A 68 -51.71 -8.96 -17.19
C ILE A 68 -51.37 -10.45 -17.06
N VAL A 69 -50.10 -10.81 -17.24
CA VAL A 69 -49.62 -12.20 -17.15
C VAL A 69 -49.32 -12.57 -15.70
N ARG A 70 -48.57 -11.69 -15.03
CA ARG A 70 -48.23 -11.77 -13.62
C ARG A 70 -47.90 -10.37 -13.14
N ALA A 71 -48.37 -10.04 -11.94
CA ALA A 71 -48.05 -8.78 -11.30
C ALA A 71 -47.75 -9.02 -9.83
N THR A 72 -46.82 -8.22 -9.32
CA THR A 72 -46.39 -8.25 -7.94
C THR A 72 -46.65 -6.88 -7.34
N ILE A 73 -47.38 -6.87 -6.23
CA ILE A 73 -47.66 -5.66 -5.46
C ILE A 73 -46.55 -5.53 -4.43
N ASN A 74 -45.69 -4.52 -4.60
CA ASN A 74 -44.62 -4.22 -3.65
C ASN A 74 -45.14 -3.21 -2.62
N TYR A 75 -45.27 -3.66 -1.38
CA TYR A 75 -45.66 -2.81 -0.26
C TYR A 75 -44.45 -2.03 0.23
N SER A 76 -44.33 -0.77 -0.18
CA SER A 76 -43.27 0.11 0.29
C SER A 76 -43.67 0.78 1.62
N PRO A 77 -42.88 0.64 2.70
CA PRO A 77 -43.17 1.25 4.00
C PRO A 77 -43.04 2.79 4.01
N GLN A 78 -42.52 3.38 2.93
CA GLN A 78 -42.32 4.84 2.82
C GLN A 78 -43.56 5.60 2.34
N SER A 79 -44.59 4.91 1.80
CA SER A 79 -45.81 5.57 1.31
C SER A 79 -47.01 4.62 1.41
N PRO A 80 -47.86 4.73 2.45
CA PRO A 80 -49.00 3.84 2.66
C PRO A 80 -50.04 3.91 1.53
N ASP A 81 -50.23 5.11 0.95
CA ASP A 81 -51.21 5.37 -0.10
C ASP A 81 -50.72 4.99 -1.51
N LEU A 82 -49.41 5.03 -1.78
CA LEU A 82 -48.83 4.83 -3.11
C LEU A 82 -48.04 3.54 -3.13
N ARG A 83 -48.57 2.52 -3.82
CA ARG A 83 -47.90 1.23 -3.95
C ARG A 83 -47.35 1.07 -5.36
N GLU A 84 -46.23 0.36 -5.44
CA GLU A 84 -45.59 0.07 -6.70
C GLU A 84 -45.97 -1.32 -7.16
N ILE A 85 -46.65 -1.41 -8.31
CA ILE A 85 -47.02 -2.68 -8.92
C ILE A 85 -46.06 -2.89 -10.10
N THR A 86 -45.35 -4.01 -10.06
CA THR A 86 -44.43 -4.43 -11.11
C THR A 86 -44.91 -5.74 -11.69
N GLY A 87 -44.93 -5.87 -13.01
CA GLY A 87 -45.40 -7.09 -13.64
C GLY A 87 -45.07 -7.18 -15.10
N LYS A 88 -45.64 -8.17 -15.76
CA LYS A 88 -45.60 -8.32 -17.22
C LYS A 88 -47.02 -8.36 -17.74
N TYR A 89 -47.22 -7.75 -18.89
CA TYR A 89 -48.50 -7.80 -19.60
C TYR A 89 -48.28 -8.13 -21.07
N TRP A 90 -49.31 -8.66 -21.72
CA TRP A 90 -49.28 -8.97 -23.14
C TRP A 90 -49.50 -7.71 -23.95
N ARG A 91 -48.54 -7.35 -24.81
CA ARG A 91 -48.73 -6.34 -25.87
C ARG A 91 -48.88 -7.07 -27.20
N LEU A 92 -49.90 -6.69 -27.97
CA LEU A 92 -50.07 -7.14 -29.35
C LEU A 92 -49.22 -6.27 -30.25
N GLU A 93 -48.21 -6.86 -30.88
CA GLU A 93 -47.36 -6.20 -31.87
C GLU A 93 -47.47 -7.02 -33.17
N GLY A 94 -48.42 -6.64 -34.02
CA GLY A 94 -48.84 -7.46 -35.16
C GLY A 94 -49.66 -8.68 -34.73
N GLU A 95 -49.36 -9.87 -35.28
CA GLU A 95 -50.01 -11.16 -34.92
C GLU A 95 -49.41 -11.82 -33.65
N HIS A 96 -48.29 -11.31 -33.13
CA HIS A 96 -47.60 -11.93 -31.99
C HIS A 96 -47.87 -11.21 -30.66
N LYS A 97 -48.09 -12.00 -29.61
CA LYS A 97 -48.19 -11.52 -28.23
C LYS A 97 -46.78 -11.44 -27.62
N VAL A 98 -46.35 -10.24 -27.27
CA VAL A 98 -45.04 -10.00 -26.63
C VAL A 98 -45.25 -9.68 -25.15
N GLU A 99 -44.44 -10.29 -24.28
CA GLU A 99 -44.41 -9.95 -22.86
C GLU A 99 -43.65 -8.65 -22.64
N VAL A 100 -44.33 -7.61 -22.16
CA VAL A 100 -43.69 -6.32 -21.84
C VAL A 100 -43.70 -6.11 -20.33
N PRO A 101 -42.53 -5.88 -19.70
CA PRO A 101 -42.46 -5.53 -18.29
C PRO A 101 -43.01 -4.12 -18.06
N PHE A 102 -43.81 -3.95 -17.01
CA PHE A 102 -44.37 -2.67 -16.62
C PHE A 102 -44.12 -2.35 -15.15
N ARG A 103 -44.09 -1.05 -14.85
CA ARG A 103 -44.02 -0.50 -13.51
C ARG A 103 -45.04 0.61 -13.39
N VAL A 104 -45.92 0.53 -12.40
CA VAL A 104 -46.94 1.55 -12.12
C VAL A 104 -46.91 1.92 -10.64
N LYS A 105 -46.92 3.21 -10.36
CA LYS A 105 -47.17 3.75 -9.02
C LYS A 105 -48.64 4.11 -8.96
N ALA A 106 -49.44 3.28 -8.29
CA ALA A 106 -50.89 3.46 -8.23
C ALA A 106 -51.35 3.63 -6.78
N ARG A 107 -52.36 4.46 -6.59
CA ARG A 107 -53.10 4.50 -5.33
C ARG A 107 -54.05 3.32 -5.28
N LEU A 108 -53.80 2.34 -4.39
CA LEU A 108 -54.72 1.23 -4.18
C LEU A 108 -55.84 1.68 -3.25
N THR A 109 -57.01 1.97 -3.82
CA THR A 109 -58.25 2.05 -3.04
C THR A 109 -58.65 0.65 -2.56
N PRO A 110 -59.33 0.49 -1.42
CA PRO A 110 -59.70 -0.82 -0.87
C PRO A 110 -60.42 -1.73 -1.88
N ARG A 111 -61.31 -1.13 -2.69
CA ARG A 111 -62.04 -1.83 -3.77
C ARG A 111 -61.13 -2.33 -4.89
N LEU A 112 -60.10 -1.56 -5.26
CA LEU A 112 -59.15 -1.96 -6.29
C LEU A 112 -58.22 -3.06 -5.76
N GLU A 113 -57.78 -2.94 -4.51
CA GLU A 113 -56.96 -3.96 -3.84
C GLU A 113 -57.66 -5.31 -3.79
N GLU A 114 -58.92 -5.34 -3.35
CA GLU A 114 -59.72 -6.56 -3.26
C GLU A 114 -59.93 -7.22 -4.64
N MET A 115 -60.16 -6.40 -5.68
CA MET A 115 -60.28 -6.87 -7.05
C MET A 115 -58.97 -7.46 -7.61
N LEU A 116 -57.81 -6.89 -7.23
CA LEU A 116 -56.50 -7.37 -7.67
C LEU A 116 -56.08 -8.63 -6.90
N LEU A 117 -56.30 -8.69 -5.59
CA LEU A 117 -56.01 -9.87 -4.77
C LEU A 117 -56.94 -11.06 -5.07
N GLY A 118 -58.14 -10.80 -5.61
CA GLY A 118 -59.05 -11.82 -6.12
C GLY A 118 -58.57 -12.50 -7.42
N MET A 119 -57.57 -11.94 -8.10
CA MET A 119 -57.02 -12.51 -9.32
C MET A 119 -55.77 -13.35 -9.00
N PRO A 120 -55.67 -14.62 -9.47
CA PRO A 120 -54.54 -15.52 -9.18
C PRO A 120 -53.21 -15.07 -9.81
N GLN A 121 -53.23 -13.98 -10.57
CA GLN A 121 -52.08 -13.42 -11.29
C GLN A 121 -51.34 -12.37 -10.47
N PHE A 122 -51.89 -11.99 -9.31
CA PHE A 122 -51.30 -11.01 -8.39
C PHE A 122 -50.77 -11.70 -7.15
N GLU A 123 -49.46 -11.60 -6.95
CA GLU A 123 -48.80 -12.07 -5.75
C GLU A 123 -48.42 -10.88 -4.87
N PRO A 124 -48.89 -10.82 -3.61
CA PRO A 124 -48.39 -9.84 -2.66
C PRO A 124 -46.96 -10.20 -2.29
N ARG A 125 -46.00 -9.30 -2.56
CA ARG A 125 -44.66 -9.40 -1.97
C ARG A 125 -44.59 -8.47 -0.78
N GLU A 126 -44.56 -9.08 0.41
CA GLU A 126 -44.07 -8.38 1.58
C GLU A 126 -42.57 -8.11 1.38
N PRO A 127 -42.10 -6.87 1.64
CA PRO A 127 -40.67 -6.60 1.59
C PRO A 127 -39.98 -7.52 2.59
N SER A 128 -39.18 -8.47 2.10
CA SER A 128 -38.38 -9.33 2.96
C SER A 128 -37.55 -8.45 3.89
N THR A 129 -37.86 -8.56 5.18
CA THR A 129 -37.25 -7.94 6.36
C THR A 129 -36.14 -6.96 6.02
N MET A 130 -36.37 -5.65 6.23
CA MET A 130 -35.35 -4.60 6.01
C MET A 130 -33.96 -4.98 6.54
N LEU A 131 -33.93 -5.73 7.65
CA LEU A 131 -32.71 -6.29 8.25
C LEU A 131 -31.95 -7.24 7.31
N TYR A 132 -32.64 -8.17 6.63
CA TYR A 132 -32.03 -9.07 5.64
C TYR A 132 -31.45 -8.29 4.45
N SER A 133 -32.22 -7.33 3.90
CA SER A 133 -31.73 -6.46 2.83
C SER A 133 -30.51 -5.65 3.26
N PHE A 134 -30.46 -5.19 4.51
CA PHE A 134 -29.35 -4.45 5.08
C PHE A 134 -28.11 -5.34 5.27
N MET A 135 -28.28 -6.56 5.80
CA MET A 135 -27.18 -7.52 5.94
C MET A 135 -26.58 -7.91 4.59
N LEU A 136 -27.43 -8.17 3.59
CA LEU A 136 -26.98 -8.49 2.23
C LEU A 136 -26.26 -7.30 1.56
N SER A 137 -26.71 -6.07 1.83
CA SER A 137 -26.08 -4.85 1.32
C SER A 137 -24.73 -4.55 1.96
N ILE A 138 -24.50 -4.94 3.22
CA ILE A 138 -23.22 -4.74 3.93
C ILE A 138 -22.19 -5.82 3.58
N LEU A 139 -22.63 -7.01 3.20
CA LEU A 139 -21.77 -8.14 2.84
C LEU A 139 -20.62 -7.77 1.86
N PRO A 140 -20.86 -7.10 0.71
CA PRO A 140 -19.77 -6.72 -0.19
C PRO A 140 -18.76 -5.77 0.45
N PHE A 141 -19.20 -4.83 1.30
CA PHE A 141 -18.30 -3.92 2.03
C PHE A 141 -17.45 -4.66 3.05
N LEU A 142 -18.03 -5.64 3.76
CA LEU A 142 -17.28 -6.50 4.69
C LEU A 142 -16.22 -7.34 3.97
N VAL A 143 -16.53 -7.89 2.80
CA VAL A 143 -15.57 -8.65 1.99
C VAL A 143 -14.40 -7.75 1.57
N ILE A 144 -14.67 -6.53 1.10
CA ILE A 144 -13.62 -5.57 0.73
C ILE A 144 -12.79 -5.17 1.95
N ALA A 145 -13.43 -4.86 3.08
CA ALA A 145 -12.74 -4.51 4.32
C ALA A 145 -11.85 -5.65 4.81
N ALA A 146 -12.32 -6.90 4.75
CA ALA A 146 -11.54 -8.09 5.10
C ALA A 146 -10.36 -8.31 4.16
N LEU A 147 -10.53 -8.10 2.85
CA LEU A 147 -9.44 -8.19 1.87
C LEU A 147 -8.40 -7.10 2.09
N ILE A 148 -8.83 -5.85 2.32
CA ILE A 148 -7.92 -4.74 2.66
C ILE A 148 -7.16 -5.07 3.94
N TYR A 149 -7.85 -5.48 5.01
CA TYR A 149 -7.23 -5.85 6.29
C TYR A 149 -6.21 -6.98 6.12
N PHE A 150 -6.57 -8.06 5.43
CA PHE A 150 -5.68 -9.18 5.16
C PHE A 150 -4.45 -8.76 4.35
N PHE A 151 -4.63 -7.93 3.33
CA PHE A 151 -3.53 -7.46 2.49
C PHE A 151 -2.63 -6.46 3.23
N PHE A 152 -3.20 -5.60 4.07
CA PHE A 152 -2.47 -4.61 4.86
C PHE A 152 -1.60 -5.28 5.94
N ILE A 153 -2.14 -6.29 6.63
CA ILE A 153 -1.35 -7.11 7.58
C ILE A 153 -0.21 -7.83 6.86
N ARG A 154 -0.47 -8.36 5.67
CA ARG A 154 0.56 -9.01 4.85
C ARG A 154 1.63 -8.00 4.39
N GLN A 155 1.25 -6.76 4.11
CA GLN A 155 2.18 -5.69 3.79
C GLN A 155 3.01 -5.24 4.99
N ILE A 156 2.43 -5.05 6.18
CA ILE A 156 3.17 -4.65 7.38
C ILE A 156 4.19 -5.72 7.79
N LYS A 157 3.82 -7.01 7.70
CA LYS A 157 4.78 -8.12 7.94
C LYS A 157 5.94 -8.14 6.94
N MET A 158 5.74 -7.63 5.72
CA MET A 158 6.79 -7.54 4.69
C MET A 158 7.60 -6.23 4.77
N ALA A 159 6.97 -5.12 5.18
CA ALA A 159 7.56 -3.80 5.36
C ALA A 159 8.33 -3.65 6.69
N GLY A 160 8.02 -4.48 7.69
CA GLY A 160 8.72 -4.56 8.98
C GLY A 160 10.20 -4.96 8.89
N LYS A 161 10.67 -5.46 7.74
CA LYS A 161 12.11 -5.69 7.46
C LYS A 161 12.86 -4.44 6.96
N GLY A 162 12.17 -3.39 6.53
CA GLY A 162 12.79 -2.23 5.87
C GLY A 162 12.72 -0.92 6.66
N ALA A 163 11.56 -0.58 7.23
CA ALA A 163 11.34 0.75 7.83
C ALA A 163 11.77 0.86 9.30
N LEU A 164 11.75 -0.24 10.07
CA LEU A 164 12.22 -0.27 11.46
C LEU A 164 13.76 -0.29 11.60
N SER A 165 14.48 -0.33 10.46
CA SER A 165 15.95 -0.37 10.38
C SER A 165 16.58 1.04 10.32
N PHE A 166 15.79 2.11 10.29
CA PHE A 166 16.31 3.48 10.09
C PHE A 166 16.98 4.10 11.33
N GLY A 167 16.80 3.52 12.52
CA GLY A 167 17.40 4.01 13.77
C GLY A 167 18.42 3.06 14.41
N LYS A 168 18.60 1.86 13.87
CA LYS A 168 19.67 0.95 14.32
C LYS A 168 20.82 1.10 13.34
N SER A 169 21.94 1.60 13.84
CA SER A 169 23.20 1.61 13.12
C SER A 169 23.33 0.30 12.33
N LYS A 170 23.39 0.39 10.99
CA LYS A 170 23.92 -0.68 10.14
C LYS A 170 25.44 -0.74 10.30
N ALA A 171 25.97 -0.57 11.52
CA ALA A 171 27.16 -1.27 11.94
C ALA A 171 26.79 -2.74 11.82
N ARG A 172 26.98 -3.23 10.60
CA ARG A 172 27.06 -4.63 10.23
C ARG A 172 27.75 -5.26 11.44
N LEU A 173 27.03 -6.11 12.18
CA LEU A 173 27.67 -7.12 13.03
C LEU A 173 28.47 -7.97 12.05
N LEU A 174 29.58 -7.41 11.56
CA LEU A 174 30.66 -8.08 10.88
C LEU A 174 31.14 -9.00 11.97
N ALA A 175 30.58 -10.21 11.94
CA ALA A 175 31.04 -11.35 12.68
C ALA A 175 32.55 -11.25 12.71
N LYS A 176 33.08 -11.01 13.91
CA LYS A 176 34.49 -10.91 14.28
C LYS A 176 35.40 -11.54 13.22
N GLU A 177 35.65 -10.82 12.12
CA GLU A 177 36.54 -11.31 11.09
C GLU A 177 37.91 -11.09 11.70
N ARG A 178 38.47 -12.17 12.25
CA ARG A 178 39.87 -12.21 12.65
C ARG A 178 40.66 -11.77 11.43
N ASN A 179 41.16 -10.54 11.49
CA ASN A 179 41.87 -9.92 10.40
C ASN A 179 43.15 -10.73 10.20
N LYS A 180 43.29 -11.40 9.05
CA LYS A 180 44.44 -12.29 8.78
C LYS A 180 45.69 -11.53 8.34
N THR A 181 45.60 -10.23 8.11
CA THR A 181 46.70 -9.40 7.63
C THR A 181 47.65 -9.04 8.77
N THR A 182 48.95 -9.21 8.55
CA THR A 182 50.03 -8.98 9.52
C THR A 182 51.07 -8.00 8.95
N PHE A 183 52.11 -7.63 9.71
CA PHE A 183 53.16 -6.73 9.19
C PHE A 183 53.93 -7.35 8.03
N LYS A 184 53.92 -8.68 7.88
CA LYS A 184 54.53 -9.37 6.73
C LYS A 184 53.84 -9.05 5.40
N ASP A 185 52.59 -8.62 5.44
CA ASP A 185 51.79 -8.29 4.26
C ASP A 185 51.93 -6.82 3.84
N VAL A 186 52.73 -6.03 4.57
CA VAL A 186 52.98 -4.61 4.32
C VAL A 186 54.45 -4.43 3.93
N ALA A 187 54.71 -3.82 2.78
CA ALA A 187 56.06 -3.61 2.26
C ALA A 187 56.31 -2.14 1.92
N GLY A 188 57.57 -1.69 2.04
CA GLY A 188 58.03 -0.38 1.58
C GLY A 188 57.72 0.79 2.53
N VAL A 189 57.37 0.48 3.78
CA VAL A 189 57.07 1.47 4.84
C VAL A 189 57.65 1.02 6.20
N GLU A 190 58.89 0.57 6.19
CA GLU A 190 59.58 -0.02 7.35
C GLU A 190 59.68 0.96 8.52
N GLU A 191 59.93 2.24 8.25
CA GLU A 191 59.96 3.30 9.27
C GLU A 191 58.61 3.44 9.98
N ALA A 192 57.51 3.45 9.21
CA ALA A 192 56.16 3.54 9.77
C ALA A 192 55.79 2.28 10.57
N ILE A 193 56.22 1.09 10.12
CA ILE A 193 56.05 -0.17 10.87
C ILE A 193 56.76 -0.11 12.22
N GLN A 194 57.97 0.45 12.26
CA GLN A 194 58.73 0.59 13.50
C GLN A 194 58.04 1.54 14.49
N GLU A 195 57.50 2.67 14.03
CA GLU A 195 56.74 3.60 14.89
C GLU A 195 55.44 2.96 15.43
N VAL A 196 54.70 2.24 14.59
CA VAL A 196 53.44 1.61 15.03
C VAL A 196 53.63 0.30 15.80
N SER A 197 54.85 -0.23 15.87
CA SER A 197 55.15 -1.42 16.67
C SER A 197 54.95 -1.17 18.17
N GLU A 198 55.20 0.04 18.66
CA GLU A 198 54.90 0.43 20.04
C GLU A 198 53.39 0.36 20.34
N LEU A 199 52.55 0.78 19.37
CA LEU A 199 51.10 0.69 19.49
C LEU A 199 50.61 -0.76 19.54
N VAL A 200 51.24 -1.67 18.80
CA VAL A 200 50.92 -3.10 18.87
C VAL A 200 51.24 -3.66 20.25
N GLU A 201 52.40 -3.33 20.80
CA GLU A 201 52.78 -3.77 22.16
C GLU A 201 51.80 -3.22 23.21
N PHE A 202 51.38 -1.96 23.04
CA PHE A 202 50.35 -1.35 23.87
C PHE A 202 49.00 -2.08 23.79
N LEU A 203 48.55 -2.45 22.59
CA LEU A 203 47.30 -3.19 22.42
C LEU A 203 47.35 -4.60 23.00
N LYS A 204 48.53 -5.24 23.02
CA LYS A 204 48.74 -6.58 23.59
C LYS A 204 48.79 -6.58 25.13
N ASP A 205 49.53 -5.65 25.73
CA ASP A 205 49.66 -5.55 27.19
C ASP A 205 49.52 -4.09 27.69
N PRO A 206 48.29 -3.58 27.80
CA PRO A 206 48.07 -2.22 28.28
C PRO A 206 48.47 -2.02 29.75
N LYS A 207 48.58 -3.10 30.55
CA LYS A 207 48.92 -3.02 31.98
C LYS A 207 50.38 -2.69 32.18
N LYS A 208 51.27 -3.18 31.31
CA LYS A 208 52.71 -2.87 31.33
C LYS A 208 52.95 -1.34 31.22
N PHE A 209 52.25 -0.68 30.31
CA PHE A 209 52.38 0.77 30.08
C PHE A 209 51.74 1.62 31.20
N GLN A 210 50.62 1.17 31.77
CA GLN A 210 49.99 1.87 32.90
C GLN A 210 50.87 1.87 34.16
N ARG A 211 51.61 0.80 34.43
CA ARG A 211 52.54 0.71 35.58
C ARG A 211 53.68 1.72 35.51
N LEU A 212 54.10 2.07 34.29
CA LEU A 212 55.15 3.06 34.04
C LEU A 212 54.62 4.51 34.01
N ARG A 213 53.35 4.74 34.38
CA ARG A 213 52.62 6.01 34.21
C ARG A 213 52.66 6.55 32.77
N GLY A 214 52.81 5.66 31.77
CA GLY A 214 52.77 6.04 30.36
C GLY A 214 51.38 6.53 29.95
N ARG A 215 51.33 7.59 29.13
CA ARG A 215 50.06 8.04 28.53
C ARG A 215 49.72 7.17 27.34
N ILE A 216 48.49 6.66 27.33
CA ILE A 216 47.96 5.84 26.25
C ILE A 216 47.62 6.73 25.05
N PRO A 217 48.19 6.50 23.86
CA PRO A 217 47.77 7.18 22.65
C PRO A 217 46.30 6.88 22.36
N LYS A 218 45.49 7.94 22.19
CA LYS A 218 44.04 7.79 21.95
C LYS A 218 43.69 7.57 20.48
N GLY A 219 44.60 7.90 19.57
CA GLY A 219 44.38 7.80 18.14
C GLY A 219 45.65 8.12 17.36
N VAL A 220 45.69 7.63 16.13
CA VAL A 220 46.80 7.83 15.19
C VAL A 220 46.20 8.34 13.89
N LEU A 221 46.80 9.39 13.34
CA LEU A 221 46.40 9.93 12.05
C LEU A 221 47.47 9.57 11.01
N MET A 222 47.09 8.74 10.04
CA MET A 222 47.97 8.37 8.93
C MET A 222 47.68 9.28 7.73
N ILE A 223 48.69 10.00 7.26
CA ILE A 223 48.57 10.96 6.14
C ILE A 223 49.40 10.45 4.96
N GLY A 224 48.88 10.61 3.75
CA GLY A 224 49.62 10.32 2.52
C GLY A 224 48.70 10.19 1.30
N PRO A 225 49.27 10.15 0.08
CA PRO A 225 48.52 9.99 -1.17
C PRO A 225 47.56 8.79 -1.17
N PRO A 226 46.47 8.79 -1.95
CA PRO A 226 45.62 7.60 -2.08
C PRO A 226 46.43 6.40 -2.59
N GLY A 227 46.15 5.19 -2.09
CA GLY A 227 46.83 3.97 -2.50
C GLY A 227 48.13 3.61 -1.75
N THR A 228 48.63 4.45 -0.84
CA THR A 228 49.88 4.18 -0.07
C THR A 228 49.75 3.20 1.10
N GLY A 229 48.74 2.31 1.08
CA GLY A 229 48.64 1.26 2.10
C GLY A 229 48.17 1.68 3.51
N LYS A 230 47.71 2.92 3.74
CA LYS A 230 47.21 3.37 5.08
C LYS A 230 46.20 2.41 5.72
N THR A 231 45.16 2.02 4.96
CA THR A 231 44.14 1.08 5.46
C THR A 231 44.71 -0.33 5.63
N LEU A 232 45.71 -0.71 4.83
CA LEU A 232 46.38 -2.00 4.93
C LEU A 232 47.24 -2.07 6.19
N LEU A 233 48.01 -1.01 6.49
CA LEU A 233 48.79 -0.89 7.72
C LEU A 233 47.89 -0.90 8.96
N ALA A 234 46.76 -0.18 8.94
CA ALA A 234 45.77 -0.22 10.03
C ALA A 234 45.24 -1.63 10.30
N LYS A 235 44.99 -2.39 9.23
CA LYS A 235 44.57 -3.80 9.33
C LYS A 235 45.68 -4.67 9.90
N ALA A 236 46.93 -4.47 9.47
CA ALA A 236 48.09 -5.19 9.95
C ALA A 236 48.36 -4.94 11.44
N ILE A 237 48.22 -3.70 11.93
CA ILE A 237 48.34 -3.37 13.36
C ILE A 237 47.33 -4.18 14.19
N ALA A 238 46.07 -4.23 13.75
CA ALA A 238 45.04 -5.00 14.44
C ALA A 238 45.30 -6.52 14.38
N GLY A 239 45.77 -7.04 13.26
CA GLY A 239 46.14 -8.45 13.12
C GLY A 239 47.33 -8.85 13.98
N GLU A 240 48.38 -8.01 14.05
CA GLU A 240 49.53 -8.22 14.91
C GLU A 240 49.16 -8.23 16.39
N ALA A 241 48.22 -7.37 16.80
CA ALA A 241 47.73 -7.29 18.18
C ALA A 241 46.64 -8.31 18.54
N ASP A 242 46.18 -9.15 17.60
CA ASP A 242 44.96 -9.99 17.73
C ASP A 242 43.74 -9.19 18.22
N ALA A 243 43.65 -7.93 17.80
CA ALA A 243 42.61 -6.99 18.19
C ALA A 243 41.48 -6.95 17.15
N ALA A 244 40.26 -6.60 17.59
CA ALA A 244 39.15 -6.40 16.68
C ALA A 244 39.37 -5.14 15.82
N PHE A 245 39.19 -5.26 14.51
CA PHE A 245 39.31 -4.15 13.57
C PHE A 245 37.94 -3.64 13.13
N PHE A 246 37.63 -2.39 13.46
CA PHE A 246 36.41 -1.71 13.00
C PHE A 246 36.77 -0.65 11.96
N SER A 247 36.10 -0.68 10.81
CA SER A 247 36.31 0.28 9.73
C SER A 247 35.02 1.04 9.46
N ILE A 248 35.08 2.36 9.55
CA ILE A 248 33.98 3.27 9.20
C ILE A 248 34.55 4.37 8.31
N SER A 249 33.84 4.73 7.24
CA SER A 249 34.27 5.83 6.38
C SER A 249 33.81 7.17 6.96
N GLY A 250 34.66 8.20 6.91
CA GLY A 250 34.28 9.57 7.31
C GLY A 250 33.07 10.11 6.53
N SER A 251 32.92 9.70 5.27
CA SER A 251 31.75 10.01 4.44
C SER A 251 30.45 9.48 5.02
N ASP A 252 30.49 8.39 5.79
CA ASP A 252 29.31 7.77 6.39
C ASP A 252 28.72 8.63 7.52
N PHE A 253 29.48 9.62 8.02
CA PHE A 253 29.04 10.56 9.05
C PHE A 253 28.45 11.86 8.46
N VAL A 254 28.64 12.12 7.16
CA VAL A 254 28.14 13.32 6.48
C VAL A 254 26.84 12.95 5.77
N GLU A 255 25.71 13.08 6.47
CA GLU A 255 24.38 12.92 5.89
C GLU A 255 23.70 14.28 5.71
N MET A 256 22.76 14.36 4.76
CA MET A 256 21.98 15.57 4.46
C MET A 256 21.09 16.07 5.61
N PHE A 257 20.97 15.29 6.71
CA PHE A 257 20.09 15.59 7.83
C PHE A 257 20.90 15.81 9.12
N VAL A 258 20.72 16.99 9.71
CA VAL A 258 21.35 17.38 10.97
C VAL A 258 20.89 16.42 12.08
N GLY A 259 21.83 15.89 12.87
CA GLY A 259 21.56 15.05 14.04
C GLY A 259 21.62 13.53 13.81
N VAL A 260 21.64 13.05 12.55
CA VAL A 260 21.70 11.60 12.28
C VAL A 260 23.12 11.04 12.46
N GLY A 261 24.16 11.83 12.13
CA GLY A 261 25.57 11.43 12.30
C GLY A 261 26.00 11.25 13.76
N ALA A 262 25.48 12.07 14.69
CA ALA A 262 25.83 12.01 16.11
C ALA A 262 25.26 10.77 16.82
N SER A 263 24.16 10.21 16.34
CA SER A 263 23.50 9.03 16.92
C SER A 263 24.25 7.70 16.67
N ARG A 264 25.28 7.73 15.82
CA ARG A 264 26.04 6.53 15.39
C ARG A 264 27.34 6.31 16.19
N VAL A 265 27.69 7.25 17.07
CA VAL A 265 28.90 7.23 17.92
C VAL A 265 28.55 6.73 19.31
#